data_AF-A0A0B6ZXE8-F1
#
_entry.id   AF-A0A0B6ZXE8-F1
#
_cell.length_a   1.000
_cell.length_b   1.000
_cell.length_c   1.000
_cell.angle_alpha   90.00
_cell.angle_beta   90.00
_cell.angle_gamma   90.00
#
_symmetry.space_group_name_H-M   'P 1'
#
loop_
_entity.id
_entity.type
_entity.pdbx_description
1 polymer ?
#
loop_
_entity_poly.entity_id
_entity_poly.type
_entity_poly.pdbx_seq_one_letter_code
_entity_poly.pdbx_strand_id
1 'polypeptide(L)'
;EIMERSLTHAQNPDDLILVWQNYLSYLRRSGTPPKEVRDIMVRSIISVPTKFPVPFSPLSPGAMWVNYYYSNKLVECWLTVLAPEDSLDFMEMCLSFMPNNVQLFLRAIDLCLDVKETRRAYSWCKFVVAQTDKPANLAFWKIAIALAHVEGTPREVELMLIDCVETMPLAVSAWKDFLLFEVAREKSSSVHKLLVYCQQLQLNIEGFVATLTAS
;
A
#
# COMPACT_ATOMS: atom_id res chain seq x y z
N GLU A 1 26.99 23.28 4.35
CA GLU A 1 26.94 23.76 5.75
C GLU A 1 25.60 24.42 6.12
N ILE A 2 25.07 25.37 5.33
CA ILE A 2 23.79 26.06 5.62
C ILE A 2 22.60 25.09 5.70
N MET A 3 22.49 24.13 4.78
CA MET A 3 21.39 23.15 4.79
C MET A 3 21.45 22.23 6.02
N GLU A 4 22.63 21.70 6.35
CA GLU A 4 22.82 20.87 7.54
C GLU A 4 22.50 21.63 8.84
N ARG A 5 22.86 22.93 8.94
CA ARG A 5 22.43 23.77 10.07
C ARG A 5 20.91 23.99 10.07
N SER A 6 20.27 24.13 8.92
CA SER A 6 18.82 24.33 8.87
C SER A 6 18.05 23.09 9.36
N LEU A 7 18.58 21.89 9.10
CA LEU A 7 18.02 20.63 9.60
C LEU A 7 18.02 20.56 11.13
N THR A 8 19.04 21.10 11.80
CA THR A 8 19.11 21.09 13.27
C THR A 8 18.17 22.10 13.94
N HIS A 9 17.67 23.09 13.19
CA HIS A 9 16.78 24.13 13.71
C HIS A 9 15.29 23.87 13.41
N ALA A 10 14.98 22.86 12.58
CA ALA A 10 13.61 22.49 12.27
C ALA A 10 12.89 21.99 13.53
N GLN A 11 11.69 22.51 13.80
CA GLN A 11 10.96 22.20 15.03
C GLN A 11 9.85 21.17 14.83
N ASN A 12 9.35 21.05 13.59
CA ASN A 12 8.27 20.16 13.25
C ASN A 12 8.56 19.40 11.93
N PRO A 13 7.79 18.34 11.62
CA PRO A 13 7.99 17.57 10.40
C PRO A 13 7.82 18.38 9.10
N ASP A 14 6.95 19.38 9.06
CA ASP A 14 6.74 20.21 7.88
C ASP A 14 7.96 21.12 7.61
N ASP A 15 8.58 21.68 8.65
CA ASP A 15 9.84 22.42 8.55
C ASP A 15 10.94 21.53 7.95
N LEU A 16 11.06 20.30 8.44
CA LEU A 16 12.03 19.33 7.93
C LEU A 16 11.79 19.02 6.46
N ILE A 17 10.53 18.79 6.05
CA ILE A 17 10.18 18.56 4.65
C ILE A 17 10.64 19.74 3.79
N LEU A 18 10.38 20.98 4.22
CA LEU A 18 10.80 22.17 3.49
C LEU A 18 12.33 22.30 3.38
N VAL A 19 13.06 22.02 4.47
CA VAL A 19 14.52 22.04 4.43
C VAL A 19 15.05 20.98 3.47
N TRP A 20 14.51 19.75 3.49
CA TRP A 20 14.91 18.69 2.57
C TRP A 20 14.59 19.02 1.11
N GLN A 21 13.42 19.59 0.82
CA GLN A 21 13.05 20.08 -0.52
C GLN A 21 14.05 21.12 -1.04
N ASN A 22 14.45 22.07 -0.19
CA ASN A 22 15.43 23.10 -0.54
C ASN A 22 16.83 22.50 -0.75
N TYR A 23 17.22 21.54 0.09
CA TYR A 23 18.49 20.83 -0.05
C TYR A 23 18.54 20.09 -1.39
N LEU A 24 17.48 19.36 -1.73
CA LEU A 24 17.36 18.66 -3.01
C LEU A 24 17.43 19.60 -4.21
N SER A 25 16.70 20.71 -4.16
CA SER A 25 16.75 21.73 -5.22
C SER A 25 18.15 22.29 -5.41
N TYR A 26 18.92 22.42 -4.32
CA TYR A 26 20.33 22.81 -4.37
C TYR A 26 21.19 21.71 -5.02
N LEU A 27 21.08 20.45 -4.58
CA LEU A 27 21.88 19.32 -5.11
C LEU A 27 21.72 19.15 -6.62
N ARG A 28 20.50 19.33 -7.13
CA ARG A 28 20.21 19.25 -8.57
C ARG A 28 20.91 20.37 -9.35
N ARG A 29 20.93 21.60 -8.80
CA ARG A 29 21.59 22.75 -9.44
C ARG A 29 23.11 22.63 -9.40
N SER A 30 23.66 22.01 -8.37
CA SER A 30 25.11 21.82 -8.22
C SER A 30 25.67 20.67 -9.05
N GLY A 31 24.84 19.88 -9.75
CA GLY A 31 25.30 18.73 -10.53
C GLY A 31 25.88 17.62 -9.64
N THR A 32 25.34 17.48 -8.41
CA THR A 32 25.82 16.50 -7.44
C THR A 32 25.69 15.07 -8.00
N PRO A 33 26.68 14.17 -7.76
CA PRO A 33 26.61 12.79 -8.23
C PRO A 33 25.35 12.06 -7.76
N PRO A 34 24.75 11.17 -8.58
CA PRO A 34 23.51 10.47 -8.24
C PRO A 34 23.58 9.68 -6.92
N LYS A 35 24.75 9.12 -6.60
CA LYS A 35 24.97 8.37 -5.35
C LYS A 35 24.78 9.26 -4.12
N GLU A 36 25.35 10.47 -4.12
CA GLU A 36 25.22 11.40 -3.00
C GLU A 36 23.78 11.89 -2.85
N VAL A 37 23.08 12.11 -3.97
CA VAL A 37 21.65 12.43 -3.96
C VAL A 37 20.85 11.30 -3.30
N ARG A 38 21.12 10.04 -3.65
CA ARG A 38 20.48 8.87 -3.04
C ARG A 38 20.77 8.76 -1.54
N ASP A 39 22.01 9.01 -1.11
CA ASP A 39 22.37 8.97 0.31
C ASP A 39 21.60 10.03 1.11
N ILE A 40 21.42 11.23 0.53
CA ILE A 40 20.60 12.29 1.12
C ILE A 40 19.11 11.91 1.14
N MET A 41 18.58 11.30 0.07
CA MET A 41 17.21 10.78 0.05
C MET A 41 16.97 9.80 1.19
N VAL A 42 17.84 8.80 1.33
CA VAL A 42 17.74 7.79 2.40
C VAL A 42 17.79 8.45 3.78
N ARG A 43 18.77 9.33 4.02
CA ARG A 43 18.88 10.10 5.27
C ARG A 43 17.58 10.86 5.56
N SER A 44 17.02 11.52 4.55
CA SER A 44 15.82 12.34 4.70
C SER A 44 14.59 11.52 5.11
N ILE A 45 14.43 10.31 4.55
CA ILE A 45 13.31 9.40 4.84
C ILE A 45 13.38 8.88 6.28
N ILE A 46 14.57 8.54 6.76
CA ILE A 46 14.76 7.95 8.11
C ILE A 46 14.93 8.99 9.22
N SER A 47 14.83 10.28 8.91
CA SER A 47 15.08 11.38 9.86
C SER A 47 14.00 11.53 10.93
N VAL A 48 12.78 11.03 10.69
CA VAL A 48 11.64 11.16 11.62
C VAL A 48 11.14 9.76 11.95
N PRO A 49 10.93 9.43 13.25
CA PRO A 49 10.35 8.15 13.62
C PRO A 49 8.94 8.02 13.07
N THR A 50 8.57 6.81 12.62
CA THR A 50 7.22 6.53 12.09
C THR A 50 6.34 5.84 13.11
N LYS A 51 6.88 5.39 14.25
CA LYS A 51 6.15 4.72 15.33
C LYS A 51 6.18 5.58 16.57
N PHE A 52 5.00 5.84 17.13
CA PHE A 52 4.82 6.69 18.30
C PHE A 52 4.00 5.95 19.36
N PRO A 53 4.21 6.21 20.65
CA PRO A 53 3.35 5.66 21.68
C PRO A 53 1.94 6.26 21.58
N VAL A 54 0.91 5.44 21.77
CA VAL A 54 -0.47 5.92 21.84
C VAL A 54 -0.66 6.67 23.16
N PRO A 55 -1.06 7.96 23.14
CA PRO A 55 -1.32 8.71 24.37
C PRO A 55 -2.47 8.08 25.15
N PHE A 56 -2.33 7.97 26.47
CA PHE A 56 -3.41 7.55 27.37
C PHE A 56 -4.13 6.26 26.95
N SER A 57 -3.38 5.18 26.71
CA SER A 57 -3.95 3.84 26.43
C SER A 57 -3.94 2.96 27.68
N PRO A 58 -4.93 3.06 28.59
CA PRO A 58 -5.00 2.21 29.78
C PRO A 58 -5.29 0.74 29.45
N LEU A 59 -5.90 0.47 28.30
CA LEU A 59 -6.29 -0.88 27.85
C LEU A 59 -5.18 -1.61 27.06
N SER A 60 -4.13 -0.90 26.64
CA SER A 60 -2.99 -1.50 25.94
C SER A 60 -1.71 -0.73 26.25
N PRO A 61 -1.09 -0.98 27.42
CA PRO A 61 0.20 -0.42 27.78
C PRO A 61 1.26 -0.77 26.72
N GLY A 62 1.94 0.24 26.18
CA GLY A 62 2.95 0.05 25.12
C GLY A 62 2.38 -0.05 23.70
N ALA A 63 1.07 0.20 23.51
CA ALA A 63 0.50 0.35 22.18
C ALA A 63 1.23 1.45 21.39
N MET A 64 1.63 1.10 20.17
CA MET A 64 2.26 2.02 19.23
C MET A 64 1.30 2.30 18.09
N TRP A 65 1.23 3.55 17.64
CA TRP A 65 0.58 3.90 16.39
C TRP A 65 1.63 4.31 15.35
N VAL A 66 1.29 4.07 14.09
CA VAL A 66 2.18 4.32 12.97
C VAL A 66 1.70 5.57 12.22
N ASN A 67 2.61 6.49 11.95
CA ASN A 67 2.34 7.70 11.20
C ASN A 67 3.42 7.88 10.12
N TYR A 68 3.00 7.77 8.86
CA TYR A 68 3.85 7.93 7.68
C TYR A 68 3.67 9.30 6.99
N TYR A 69 2.97 10.26 7.60
CA TYR A 69 2.69 11.57 7.00
C TYR A 69 3.96 12.25 6.47
N TYR A 70 5.00 12.35 7.32
CA TYR A 70 6.27 12.97 6.96
C TYR A 70 6.91 12.28 5.75
N SER A 71 7.04 10.95 5.81
CA SER A 71 7.70 10.17 4.78
C SER A 71 6.91 10.21 3.46
N ASN A 72 5.58 10.13 3.49
CA ASN A 72 4.74 10.20 2.30
C ASN A 72 4.84 11.57 1.62
N LYS A 73 4.78 12.65 2.39
CA LYS A 73 4.96 14.01 1.86
C LYS A 73 6.34 14.18 1.23
N LEU A 74 7.37 13.71 1.91
CA LEU A 74 8.74 13.81 1.44
C LEU A 74 8.97 13.00 0.15
N VAL A 75 8.44 11.78 0.06
CA VAL A 75 8.48 10.96 -1.16
C VAL A 75 7.85 11.70 -2.34
N GLU A 76 6.68 12.31 -2.18
CA GLU A 76 6.06 13.10 -3.25
C GLU A 76 6.97 14.24 -3.70
N CYS A 77 7.66 14.91 -2.77
CA CYS A 77 8.63 15.95 -3.13
C CYS A 77 9.79 15.40 -3.95
N TRP A 78 10.33 14.24 -3.58
CA TRP A 78 11.40 13.58 -4.35
C TRP A 78 10.91 13.18 -5.74
N LEU A 79 9.69 12.63 -5.87
CA LEU A 79 9.10 12.27 -7.17
C LEU A 79 8.96 13.47 -8.12
N THR A 80 8.72 14.69 -7.62
CA THR A 80 8.62 15.88 -8.48
C THR A 80 9.93 16.30 -9.15
N VAL A 81 11.07 15.82 -8.66
CA VAL A 81 12.38 16.22 -9.17
C VAL A 81 13.18 15.09 -9.81
N LEU A 82 12.81 13.84 -9.52
CA LEU A 82 13.40 12.65 -10.12
C LEU A 82 13.08 12.58 -11.61
N ALA A 83 13.95 11.93 -12.36
CA ALA A 83 13.61 11.55 -13.72
C ALA A 83 12.49 10.47 -13.67
N PRO A 84 11.53 10.48 -14.62
CA PRO A 84 10.45 9.49 -14.64
C PRO A 84 10.95 8.04 -14.59
N GLU A 85 12.05 7.75 -15.28
CA GLU A 85 12.71 6.44 -15.30
C GLU A 85 13.20 5.95 -13.93
N ASP A 86 13.58 6.86 -13.03
CA ASP A 86 14.10 6.52 -11.70
C ASP A 86 12.98 6.38 -10.66
N SER A 87 11.75 6.81 -11.00
CA SER A 87 10.68 6.99 -10.03
C SER A 87 10.21 5.66 -9.42
N LEU A 88 10.12 4.60 -10.22
CA LEU A 88 9.71 3.27 -9.71
C LEU A 88 10.77 2.63 -8.81
N ASP A 89 12.05 2.77 -9.16
CA ASP A 89 13.15 2.22 -8.36
C ASP A 89 13.30 2.99 -7.03
N PHE A 90 13.05 4.30 -7.07
CA PHE A 90 12.94 5.10 -5.86
C PHE A 90 11.77 4.66 -4.97
N MET A 91 10.59 4.39 -5.56
CA MET A 91 9.44 3.88 -4.80
C MET A 91 9.73 2.52 -4.17
N GLU A 92 10.38 1.60 -4.89
CA GLU A 92 10.80 0.31 -4.34
C GLU A 92 11.74 0.46 -3.15
N MET A 93 12.72 1.35 -3.27
CA MET A 93 13.61 1.68 -2.16
C MET A 93 12.81 2.21 -0.96
N CYS A 94 11.87 3.14 -1.17
CA CYS A 94 11.06 3.70 -0.09
C CYS A 94 10.19 2.65 0.61
N LEU A 95 9.58 1.75 -0.16
CA LEU A 95 8.79 0.63 0.36
C LEU A 95 9.64 -0.32 1.22
N SER A 96 10.92 -0.52 0.88
CA SER A 96 11.82 -1.35 1.71
C SER A 96 12.04 -0.79 3.12
N PHE A 97 11.99 0.53 3.29
CA PHE A 97 12.11 1.19 4.60
C PHE A 97 10.78 1.27 5.37
N MET A 98 9.65 1.16 4.67
CA MET A 98 8.32 1.36 5.22
C MET A 98 7.35 0.27 4.73
N PRO A 99 7.61 -1.02 5.03
CA PRO A 99 6.85 -2.14 4.47
C PRO A 99 5.36 -2.10 4.82
N ASN A 100 4.99 -1.53 5.97
CA ASN A 100 3.60 -1.46 6.44
C ASN A 100 2.88 -0.17 5.97
N ASN A 101 3.48 0.61 5.08
CA ASN A 101 2.91 1.86 4.58
C ASN A 101 2.01 1.61 3.36
N VAL A 102 0.78 1.19 3.63
CA VAL A 102 -0.20 0.88 2.59
C VAL A 102 -0.50 2.08 1.68
N GLN A 103 -0.48 3.31 2.22
CA GLN A 103 -0.70 4.52 1.41
C GLN A 103 0.40 4.71 0.36
N LEU A 104 1.66 4.58 0.77
CA LEU A 104 2.79 4.64 -0.15
C LEU A 104 2.76 3.50 -1.16
N PHE A 105 2.38 2.30 -0.73
CA PHE A 105 2.23 1.15 -1.62
C PHE A 105 1.19 1.41 -2.71
N LEU A 106 -0.01 1.88 -2.34
CA LEU A 106 -1.05 2.23 -3.31
C LEU A 106 -0.57 3.28 -4.31
N ARG A 107 0.13 4.31 -3.83
CA ARG A 107 0.74 5.32 -4.69
C ARG A 107 1.77 4.74 -5.66
N ALA A 108 2.56 3.76 -5.21
CA ALA A 108 3.52 3.04 -6.05
C ALA A 108 2.83 2.23 -7.14
N ILE A 109 1.69 1.60 -6.81
CA ILE A 109 0.87 0.88 -7.80
C ILE A 109 0.29 1.85 -8.83
N ASP A 110 -0.25 3.00 -8.41
CA ASP A 110 -0.74 4.03 -9.34
C ASP A 110 0.36 4.45 -10.33
N LEU A 111 1.58 4.69 -9.83
CA LEU A 111 2.72 5.03 -10.68
C LEU A 111 3.07 3.90 -11.66
N CYS A 112 3.07 2.64 -11.22
CA CYS A 112 3.25 1.49 -12.12
C CYS A 112 2.19 1.45 -13.22
N LEU A 113 0.91 1.72 -12.88
CA LEU A 113 -0.18 1.72 -13.84
C LEU A 113 -0.04 2.86 -14.86
N ASP A 114 0.37 4.05 -14.42
CA ASP A 114 0.62 5.22 -15.28
C ASP A 114 1.68 4.92 -16.35
N VAL A 115 2.75 4.20 -15.98
CA VAL A 115 3.82 3.81 -16.90
C VAL A 115 3.62 2.43 -17.55
N LYS A 116 2.44 1.80 -17.35
CA LYS A 116 2.06 0.49 -17.89
C LYS A 116 2.94 -0.70 -17.44
N GLU A 117 3.55 -0.58 -16.26
CA GLU A 117 4.30 -1.64 -15.56
C GLU A 117 3.35 -2.52 -14.70
N THR A 118 2.27 -3.01 -15.31
CA THR A 118 1.23 -3.81 -14.65
C THR A 118 1.77 -5.09 -14.03
N ARG A 119 2.74 -5.74 -14.69
CA ARG A 119 3.40 -6.95 -14.17
C ARG A 119 4.23 -6.66 -12.91
N ARG A 120 4.92 -5.51 -12.85
CA ARG A 120 5.66 -5.08 -11.66
C ARG A 120 4.71 -4.81 -10.50
N ALA A 121 3.62 -4.08 -10.76
CA ALA A 121 2.55 -3.85 -9.80
C ALA A 121 1.98 -5.17 -9.24
N TYR A 122 1.67 -6.13 -10.10
CA TYR A 122 1.15 -7.43 -9.68
C TYR A 122 2.17 -8.22 -8.84
N SER A 123 3.44 -8.19 -9.23
CA SER A 123 4.53 -8.86 -8.49
C SER A 123 4.68 -8.28 -7.08
N TRP A 124 4.57 -6.96 -6.93
CA TRP A 124 4.57 -6.31 -5.61
C TRP A 124 3.34 -6.68 -4.77
N CYS A 125 2.14 -6.73 -5.35
CA CYS A 125 0.95 -7.21 -4.64
C CYS A 125 1.15 -8.64 -4.12
N LYS A 126 1.67 -9.55 -4.94
CA LYS A 126 2.00 -10.92 -4.52
C LYS A 126 2.99 -10.95 -3.35
N PHE A 127 4.02 -10.11 -3.40
CA PHE A 127 4.99 -10.03 -2.32
C PHE A 127 4.33 -9.59 -1.01
N VAL A 128 3.47 -8.57 -1.03
CA VAL A 128 2.74 -8.10 0.15
C VAL A 128 1.77 -9.16 0.69
N VAL A 129 1.02 -9.83 -0.18
CA VAL A 129 0.08 -10.89 0.23
C VAL A 129 0.80 -12.09 0.84
N ALA A 130 2.02 -12.38 0.40
CA ALA A 130 2.84 -13.46 0.97
C ALA A 130 3.43 -13.14 2.35
N GLN A 131 3.33 -11.90 2.83
CA GLN A 131 3.79 -11.53 4.17
C GLN A 131 2.84 -12.04 5.25
N THR A 132 3.36 -12.23 6.46
CA THR A 132 2.56 -12.66 7.61
C THR A 132 1.57 -11.61 8.07
N ASP A 133 1.94 -10.33 7.98
CA ASP A 133 1.11 -9.18 8.37
C ASP A 133 0.44 -8.59 7.12
N LYS A 134 -0.66 -9.23 6.69
CA LYS A 134 -1.41 -8.81 5.50
C LYS A 134 -2.16 -7.50 5.78
N PRO A 135 -2.18 -6.54 4.83
CA PRO A 135 -2.84 -5.26 5.06
C PRO A 135 -4.37 -5.43 5.13
N ALA A 136 -4.97 -5.00 6.25
CA ALA A 136 -6.42 -4.87 6.38
C ALA A 136 -6.93 -3.59 5.68
N ASN A 137 -6.72 -3.50 4.36
CA ASN A 137 -7.10 -2.35 3.54
C ASN A 137 -7.83 -2.79 2.27
N LEU A 138 -9.12 -2.43 2.15
CA LEU A 138 -9.95 -2.87 1.03
C LEU A 138 -9.50 -2.33 -0.33
N ALA A 139 -8.92 -1.14 -0.39
CA ALA A 139 -8.44 -0.58 -1.66
C ALA A 139 -7.25 -1.40 -2.21
N PHE A 140 -6.31 -1.78 -1.33
CA PHE A 140 -5.23 -2.70 -1.67
C PHE A 140 -5.76 -4.00 -2.26
N TRP A 141 -6.71 -4.66 -1.57
CA TRP A 141 -7.23 -5.94 -2.02
C TRP A 141 -7.95 -5.86 -3.36
N LYS A 142 -8.77 -4.81 -3.56
CA LYS A 142 -9.45 -4.59 -4.85
C LYS A 142 -8.46 -4.45 -6.00
N ILE A 143 -7.38 -3.69 -5.80
CA ILE A 143 -6.34 -3.50 -6.81
C ILE A 143 -5.56 -4.81 -7.04
N ALA A 144 -5.17 -5.51 -5.97
CA ALA A 144 -4.44 -6.77 -6.06
C ALA A 144 -5.25 -7.84 -6.82
N ILE A 145 -6.56 -7.97 -6.54
CA ILE A 145 -7.46 -8.88 -7.24
C ILE A 145 -7.63 -8.45 -8.71
N ALA A 146 -7.82 -7.16 -8.98
CA ALA A 146 -7.92 -6.65 -10.36
C ALA A 146 -6.64 -6.94 -11.17
N LEU A 147 -5.46 -6.72 -10.57
CA LEU A 147 -4.18 -7.06 -11.18
C LEU A 147 -4.02 -8.58 -11.37
N ALA A 148 -4.50 -9.40 -10.44
CA ALA A 148 -4.51 -10.85 -10.59
C ALA A 148 -5.39 -11.32 -11.75
N HIS A 149 -6.50 -10.63 -12.03
CA HIS A 149 -7.32 -10.92 -13.21
C HIS A 149 -6.62 -10.59 -14.53
N VAL A 150 -5.74 -9.58 -14.54
CA VAL A 150 -5.02 -9.13 -15.75
C VAL A 150 -3.75 -9.96 -15.99
N GLU A 151 -2.95 -10.16 -14.95
CA GLU A 151 -1.59 -10.72 -15.06
C GLU A 151 -1.47 -12.15 -14.51
N GLY A 152 -2.44 -12.59 -13.71
CA GLY A 152 -2.39 -13.86 -12.98
C GLY A 152 -3.20 -14.98 -13.62
N THR A 153 -3.11 -16.16 -13.02
CA THR A 153 -3.95 -17.31 -13.35
C THR A 153 -5.28 -17.27 -12.60
N PRO A 154 -6.33 -17.99 -13.05
CA PRO A 154 -7.57 -18.13 -12.29
C PRO A 154 -7.36 -18.69 -10.87
N ARG A 155 -6.32 -19.51 -10.68
CA ARG A 155 -5.95 -20.01 -9.34
C ARG A 155 -5.38 -18.90 -8.47
N GLU A 156 -4.55 -18.01 -9.01
CA GLU A 156 -4.02 -16.88 -8.26
C GLU A 156 -5.11 -15.86 -7.90
N VAL A 157 -6.10 -15.63 -8.79
CA VAL A 157 -7.28 -14.83 -8.46
C VAL A 157 -8.05 -15.44 -7.28
N GLU A 158 -8.30 -16.75 -7.33
CA GLU A 158 -8.97 -17.48 -6.25
C GLU A 158 -8.22 -17.35 -4.92
N LEU A 159 -6.89 -17.49 -4.93
CA LEU A 159 -6.06 -17.31 -3.73
C LEU A 159 -6.12 -15.88 -3.19
N MET A 160 -6.08 -14.86 -4.06
CA MET A 160 -6.20 -13.45 -3.66
C MET A 160 -7.56 -13.15 -3.02
N LEU A 161 -8.64 -13.75 -3.55
CA LEU A 161 -9.99 -13.63 -2.97
C LEU A 161 -10.09 -14.30 -1.61
N ILE A 162 -9.52 -15.51 -1.46
CA ILE A 162 -9.44 -16.21 -0.17
C ILE A 162 -8.67 -15.36 0.85
N ASP A 163 -7.47 -14.90 0.51
CA ASP A 163 -6.65 -14.09 1.41
C ASP A 163 -7.34 -12.78 1.81
N CYS A 164 -8.09 -12.17 0.90
CA CYS A 164 -8.87 -10.97 1.16
C CYS A 164 -9.97 -11.20 2.21
N VAL A 165 -10.78 -12.25 2.05
CA VAL A 165 -11.88 -12.54 2.99
C VAL A 165 -11.38 -13.09 4.32
N GLU A 166 -10.23 -13.76 4.35
CA GLU A 166 -9.58 -14.17 5.61
C GLU A 166 -9.00 -12.97 6.37
N THR A 167 -8.41 -12.01 5.64
CA THR A 167 -7.83 -10.80 6.25
C THR A 167 -8.91 -9.81 6.71
N MET A 168 -10.03 -9.72 5.97
CA MET A 168 -11.14 -8.80 6.25
C MET A 168 -12.49 -9.52 6.19
N PRO A 169 -12.80 -10.40 7.17
CA PRO A 169 -13.99 -11.24 7.14
C PRO A 169 -15.31 -10.47 7.15
N LEU A 170 -15.31 -9.22 7.62
CA LEU A 170 -16.51 -8.37 7.66
C LEU A 170 -16.68 -7.50 6.40
N ALA A 171 -15.76 -7.56 5.44
CA ALA A 171 -15.84 -6.79 4.20
C ALA A 171 -16.83 -7.44 3.22
N VAL A 172 -18.13 -7.09 3.34
CA VAL A 172 -19.22 -7.63 2.50
C VAL A 172 -18.92 -7.55 1.00
N SER A 173 -18.26 -6.48 0.53
CA SER A 173 -17.88 -6.36 -0.88
C SER A 173 -16.92 -7.45 -1.34
N ALA A 174 -15.94 -7.84 -0.51
CA ALA A 174 -14.99 -8.90 -0.85
C ALA A 174 -15.69 -10.25 -1.03
N TRP A 175 -16.67 -10.55 -0.17
CA TRP A 175 -17.49 -11.76 -0.29
C TRP A 175 -18.35 -11.76 -1.55
N LYS A 176 -18.91 -10.61 -1.94
CA LYS A 176 -19.67 -10.48 -3.20
C LYS A 176 -18.77 -10.76 -4.42
N ASP A 177 -17.56 -10.19 -4.41
CA ASP A 177 -16.58 -10.40 -5.48
C ASP A 177 -16.19 -11.90 -5.56
N PHE A 178 -16.00 -12.56 -4.41
CA PHE A 178 -15.67 -13.99 -4.37
C PHE A 178 -16.83 -14.89 -4.82
N LEU A 179 -18.06 -14.61 -4.38
CA LEU A 179 -19.25 -15.32 -4.85
C LEU A 179 -19.42 -15.17 -6.36
N LEU A 180 -19.27 -13.96 -6.90
CA LEU A 180 -19.37 -13.71 -8.34
C LEU A 180 -18.31 -14.50 -9.12
N PHE A 181 -17.08 -14.55 -8.60
CA PHE A 181 -16.00 -15.32 -9.20
C PHE A 181 -16.30 -16.83 -9.25
N GLU A 182 -16.82 -17.42 -8.18
CA GLU A 182 -17.14 -18.86 -8.15
C GLU A 182 -18.40 -19.20 -8.98
N VAL A 183 -19.39 -18.28 -9.04
CA VAL A 183 -20.56 -18.40 -9.93
C VAL A 183 -20.12 -18.39 -11.40
N ALA A 184 -19.25 -17.47 -11.78
CA ALA A 184 -18.71 -17.38 -13.14
C ALA A 184 -17.92 -18.63 -13.58
N ARG A 185 -17.48 -19.47 -12.62
CA ARG A 185 -16.80 -20.76 -12.85
C ARG A 185 -17.74 -21.96 -12.74
N GLU A 186 -19.04 -21.74 -12.58
CA GLU A 186 -20.08 -22.76 -12.45
C GLU A 186 -19.83 -23.76 -11.29
N LYS A 187 -19.15 -23.31 -10.22
CA LYS A 187 -18.82 -24.14 -9.06
C LYS A 187 -19.87 -24.05 -7.97
N SER A 188 -21.06 -24.62 -8.20
CA SER A 188 -22.20 -24.53 -7.28
C SER A 188 -21.91 -25.04 -5.85
N SER A 189 -21.04 -26.04 -5.69
CA SER A 189 -20.65 -26.58 -4.39
C SER A 189 -19.77 -25.59 -3.58
N SER A 190 -18.88 -24.84 -4.25
CA SER A 190 -18.11 -23.77 -3.62
C SER A 190 -19.01 -22.62 -3.20
N VAL A 191 -19.91 -22.19 -4.08
CA VAL A 191 -20.86 -21.10 -3.82
C VAL A 191 -21.69 -21.42 -2.56
N HIS A 192 -22.21 -22.64 -2.44
CA HIS A 192 -22.96 -23.04 -1.25
C HIS A 192 -22.12 -22.94 0.03
N LYS A 193 -20.87 -23.41 0.01
CA LYS A 193 -19.96 -23.29 1.17
C LYS A 193 -19.72 -21.83 1.55
N LEU A 194 -19.45 -20.96 0.58
CA LEU A 194 -19.22 -19.54 0.82
C LEU A 194 -20.45 -18.86 1.42
N LEU A 195 -21.66 -19.20 0.96
CA LEU A 195 -22.91 -18.69 1.54
C LEU A 195 -23.09 -19.10 3.00
N VAL A 196 -22.79 -20.36 3.34
CA VAL A 196 -22.81 -20.84 4.73
C VAL A 196 -21.83 -20.05 5.60
N TYR A 197 -20.60 -19.81 5.13
CA TYR A 197 -19.63 -18.98 5.85
C TYR A 197 -20.12 -17.54 6.04
N CYS A 198 -20.71 -16.92 5.02
CA CYS A 198 -21.26 -15.57 5.13
C CYS A 198 -22.40 -15.50 6.16
N GLN A 199 -23.25 -16.52 6.24
CA GLN A 199 -24.31 -16.62 7.25
C GLN A 199 -23.75 -16.76 8.66
N GLN A 200 -22.70 -17.58 8.85
CA GLN A 200 -22.00 -17.72 10.14
C GLN A 200 -21.40 -16.39 10.62
N LEU A 201 -20.89 -15.59 9.69
CA LEU A 201 -20.37 -14.24 9.93
C LEU A 201 -21.47 -13.16 10.01
N GLN A 202 -22.74 -13.53 9.85
CA GLN A 202 -23.90 -12.64 9.87
C GLN A 202 -23.80 -11.50 8.84
N LEU A 203 -23.24 -11.78 7.67
CA LEU A 203 -23.07 -10.78 6.61
C LEU A 203 -24.39 -10.55 5.86
N ASN A 204 -24.73 -9.28 5.64
CA ASN A 204 -25.90 -8.91 4.85
C ASN A 204 -25.61 -9.04 3.33
N ILE A 205 -25.79 -10.25 2.80
CA ILE A 205 -25.61 -10.56 1.37
C ILE A 205 -26.88 -11.04 0.66
N GLU A 206 -28.01 -11.17 1.37
CA GLU A 206 -29.25 -11.76 0.84
C GLU A 206 -29.75 -11.08 -0.43
N GLY A 207 -29.78 -9.74 -0.44
CA GLY A 207 -30.21 -8.97 -1.61
C GLY A 207 -29.32 -9.18 -2.84
N PHE A 208 -28.03 -9.48 -2.65
CA PHE A 208 -27.12 -9.79 -3.76
C PHE A 208 -27.32 -11.23 -4.26
N VAL A 209 -27.50 -12.20 -3.37
CA VAL A 209 -27.77 -13.59 -3.76
C VAL A 209 -29.06 -13.68 -4.58
N ALA A 210 -30.10 -12.94 -4.19
CA ALA A 210 -31.36 -12.87 -4.94
C ALA A 210 -31.17 -12.39 -6.39
N THR A 211 -30.21 -11.49 -6.65
CA THR A 211 -29.90 -11.04 -8.02
C THR A 211 -29.19 -12.10 -8.86
N LEU A 212 -28.41 -12.99 -8.23
CA LEU A 212 -27.73 -14.08 -8.92
C LEU A 212 -28.65 -15.25 -9.26
N THR A 213 -29.73 -15.45 -8.50
CA THR A 213 -30.70 -16.54 -8.76
C THR A 213 -31.82 -16.13 -9.72
N ALA A 214 -31.97 -14.82 -9.99
CA ALA A 214 -32.98 -14.29 -10.90
C ALA A 214 -32.50 -14.20 -12.37
N SER A 215 -31.21 -14.38 -12.62
CA SER A 215 -30.56 -14.44 -13.94
C SER A 215 -30.40 -15.88 -14.42
#